data_AF-A0A0V0R4P3-F1
#
_entry.id   AF-A0A0V0R4P3-F1
#
_cell.length_a   1.000
_cell.length_b   1.000
_cell.length_c   1.000
_cell.angle_alpha   90.00
_cell.angle_beta   90.00
_cell.angle_gamma   90.00
#
_symmetry.space_group_name_H-M   'P 1'
#
loop_
_entity.id
_entity.type
_entity.pdbx_description
1 polymer ?
#
loop_
_entity_poly.entity_id
_entity_poly.type
_entity_poly.pdbx_seq_one_letter_code
_entity_poly.pdbx_strand_id
1 'polypeptide(L)'
;MKQNKNFNLRTFVGSPQYVSPELLQTNLSGPEADLWALGCIIYKMFTNDTPFMSGNEYLIFQLVKKGDYKIPSNIPPEAVDLIQKLLNLDPKQRLGAGKQGSVNDYRALKSHPFFKGINWEKLFSQEAPHRPVQYGANNISKLGDSDDDENQTQNSGWGNPNKKPILQGIVSKKVGFFIYKKRNMLLLPNPPTLLYYETDGDQKKLGEIKLQKEIKAQLHDNNSFTIGGVSKKGKTKTLYFKGAENATLWVTKINDLVQTVQ
;
A
#
# COMPACT_ATOMS: atom_id res chain seq x y z
N MET A 1 8.33 1.35 -40.76
CA MET A 1 8.11 2.40 -39.74
C MET A 1 7.06 1.93 -38.75
N LYS A 2 7.47 1.87 -37.46
CA LYS A 2 6.70 1.86 -36.20
C LYS A 2 5.38 1.05 -36.14
N GLN A 3 5.48 -0.17 -35.60
CA GLN A 3 4.34 -0.82 -34.95
C GLN A 3 4.16 -0.24 -33.55
N ASN A 4 3.02 0.41 -33.30
CA ASN A 4 2.57 0.86 -32.00
C ASN A 4 2.19 -0.37 -31.14
N LYS A 5 3.04 -0.74 -30.18
CA LYS A 5 2.62 -1.58 -29.06
C LYS A 5 2.16 -0.67 -27.92
N ASN A 6 0.86 -0.68 -27.67
CA ASN A 6 0.22 -0.08 -26.50
C ASN A 6 0.93 -0.58 -25.23
N PHE A 7 1.75 0.27 -24.61
CA PHE A 7 2.29 0.03 -23.28
C PHE A 7 1.15 0.20 -22.27
N ASN A 8 0.59 -0.94 -21.86
CA ASN A 8 -0.30 -1.03 -20.71
C ASN A 8 0.46 -0.50 -19.48
N LEU A 9 0.19 0.74 -19.08
CA LEU A 9 0.65 1.34 -17.83
C LEU A 9 -0.10 0.65 -16.67
N ARG A 10 0.37 -0.54 -16.27
CA ARG A 10 -0.12 -1.21 -15.06
C ARG A 10 0.31 -0.38 -13.85
N THR A 11 -0.67 0.02 -13.06
CA THR A 11 -0.54 0.79 -11.83
C THR A 11 0.45 0.14 -10.87
N PHE A 12 1.47 0.88 -10.46
CA PHE A 12 2.38 0.51 -9.37
C PHE A 12 1.56 0.30 -8.08
N VAL A 13 1.41 -0.96 -7.70
CA VAL A 13 0.78 -1.39 -6.45
C VAL A 13 1.87 -2.11 -5.67
N GLY A 14 2.25 -1.59 -4.50
CA GLY A 14 3.32 -2.17 -3.69
C GLY A 14 3.70 -1.29 -2.51
N SER A 15 4.13 -1.92 -1.42
CA SER A 15 4.76 -1.22 -0.30
C SER A 15 6.19 -0.83 -0.71
N PRO A 16 6.57 0.47 -0.61
CA PRO A 16 7.82 0.98 -1.17
C PRO A 16 9.08 0.27 -0.65
N GLN A 17 9.00 -0.34 0.53
CA GLN A 17 10.08 -1.08 1.17
C GLN A 17 10.45 -2.41 0.49
N TYR A 18 9.58 -2.93 -0.39
CA TYR A 18 9.77 -4.24 -1.06
C TYR A 18 9.99 -4.09 -2.57
N VAL A 19 10.07 -2.86 -3.06
CA VAL A 19 10.20 -2.56 -4.49
C VAL A 19 11.62 -2.88 -4.95
N SER A 20 11.73 -3.57 -6.08
CA SER A 20 13.03 -3.91 -6.67
C SER A 20 13.64 -2.76 -7.49
N PRO A 21 14.98 -2.71 -7.65
CA PRO A 21 15.66 -1.65 -8.40
C PRO A 21 15.20 -1.51 -9.85
N GLU A 22 14.99 -2.62 -10.56
CA GLU A 22 14.59 -2.65 -11.96
C GLU A 22 13.18 -2.08 -12.18
N LEU A 23 12.28 -2.27 -11.20
CA LEU A 23 10.94 -1.69 -11.23
C LEU A 23 11.02 -0.15 -11.11
N LEU A 24 11.96 0.38 -10.32
CA LEU A 24 12.18 1.82 -10.18
C LEU A 24 12.87 2.46 -11.40
N GLN A 25 13.64 1.69 -12.17
CA GLN A 25 14.43 2.20 -13.28
C GLN A 25 13.72 2.06 -14.63
N THR A 26 13.11 0.90 -14.86
CA THR A 26 12.57 0.53 -16.19
C THR A 26 11.06 0.29 -16.18
N ASN A 27 10.42 0.32 -15.00
CA ASN A 27 9.03 -0.12 -14.80
C ASN A 27 8.76 -1.55 -15.30
N LEU A 28 9.80 -2.38 -15.44
CA LEU A 28 9.66 -3.78 -15.77
C LEU A 28 9.57 -4.59 -14.47
N SER A 29 8.59 -5.49 -14.43
CA SER A 29 8.43 -6.47 -13.36
C SER A 29 8.50 -7.86 -13.99
N GLY A 30 9.27 -8.74 -13.37
CA GLY A 30 9.33 -10.15 -13.69
C GLY A 30 9.46 -10.99 -12.42
N PRO A 31 9.58 -12.33 -12.54
CA PRO A 31 9.74 -13.24 -11.40
C PRO A 31 10.91 -12.87 -10.46
N GLU A 32 11.90 -12.16 -10.97
CA GLU A 32 13.10 -11.72 -10.28
C GLU A 32 12.79 -10.63 -9.24
N ALA A 33 11.73 -9.85 -9.46
CA ALA A 33 11.26 -8.85 -8.51
C ALA A 33 10.67 -9.52 -7.25
N ASP A 34 10.02 -10.69 -7.40
CA ASP A 34 9.52 -11.46 -6.26
C ASP A 34 10.66 -12.04 -5.42
N LEU A 35 11.78 -12.42 -6.06
CA LEU A 35 13.00 -12.85 -5.36
C LEU A 35 13.61 -11.73 -4.52
N TRP A 36 13.60 -10.50 -5.03
CA TRP A 36 14.01 -9.32 -4.25
C TRP A 36 13.10 -9.11 -3.03
N ALA A 37 11.78 -9.19 -3.24
CA ALA A 37 10.80 -9.06 -2.15
C ALA A 37 10.98 -10.17 -1.11
N LEU A 38 11.30 -11.40 -1.52
CA LEU A 38 11.64 -12.50 -0.63
C LEU A 38 12.86 -12.15 0.24
N GLY A 39 13.93 -11.61 -0.34
CA GLY A 39 15.10 -11.14 0.40
C GLY A 39 14.74 -10.09 1.46
N CYS A 40 13.87 -9.14 1.13
CA CYS A 40 13.36 -8.14 2.06
C CYS A 40 12.54 -8.76 3.21
N ILE A 41 11.73 -9.78 2.92
CA ILE A 41 10.92 -10.50 3.92
C ILE A 41 11.80 -11.30 4.88
N ILE A 42 12.80 -12.03 4.36
CA ILE A 42 13.73 -12.81 5.18
C ILE A 42 14.51 -11.89 6.11
N TYR A 43 15.04 -10.77 5.60
CA TYR A 43 15.67 -9.74 6.44
C TYR A 43 14.74 -9.26 7.56
N LYS A 44 13.47 -9.01 7.24
CA LYS A 44 12.48 -8.55 8.22
C LYS A 44 12.14 -9.57 9.30
N MET A 45 12.16 -10.87 8.98
CA MET A 45 11.93 -11.92 9.98
C MET A 45 13.00 -11.91 11.09
N PHE A 46 14.22 -11.44 10.81
CA PHE A 46 15.30 -11.35 11.80
C PHE A 46 15.43 -9.98 12.49
N THR A 47 14.96 -8.91 11.85
CA THR A 47 15.23 -7.54 12.30
C THR A 47 13.99 -6.74 12.69
N ASN A 48 12.79 -7.26 12.42
CA ASN A 48 11.49 -6.58 12.48
C ASN A 48 11.33 -5.37 11.51
N ASP A 49 12.40 -4.96 10.84
CA ASP A 49 12.43 -3.86 9.88
C ASP A 49 12.78 -4.36 8.47
N THR A 50 12.58 -3.53 7.46
CA THR A 50 12.98 -3.85 6.07
C THR A 50 14.42 -3.36 5.82
N PRO A 51 15.17 -3.98 4.88
CA PRO A 51 16.56 -3.61 4.63
C PRO A 51 16.70 -2.16 4.16
N PHE A 52 15.72 -1.67 3.39
CA PHE A 52 15.67 -0.30 2.90
C PHE A 52 14.57 0.47 3.65
N MET A 53 14.98 1.30 4.60
CA MET A 53 14.05 2.13 5.38
C MET A 53 14.63 3.53 5.59
N SER A 54 13.77 4.55 5.47
CA SER A 54 14.15 5.94 5.66
C SER A 54 12.92 6.81 5.95
N GLY A 55 13.14 8.10 6.27
CA GLY A 55 12.08 9.03 6.64
C GLY A 55 11.12 9.42 5.51
N ASN A 56 11.46 9.12 4.25
CA ASN A 56 10.57 9.28 3.13
C ASN A 56 10.89 8.30 2.00
N GLU A 57 9.93 8.10 1.11
CA GLU A 57 9.98 7.14 0.00
C GLU A 57 11.09 7.46 -1.01
N TYR A 58 11.35 8.73 -1.28
CA TYR A 58 12.43 9.11 -2.20
C TYR A 58 13.78 8.60 -1.68
N LEU A 59 14.06 8.75 -0.38
CA LEU A 59 15.27 8.23 0.23
C LEU A 59 15.30 6.69 0.23
N ILE A 60 14.17 6.02 0.50
CA ILE A 60 14.06 4.56 0.36
C ILE A 60 14.44 4.12 -1.06
N PHE A 61 13.91 4.79 -2.09
CA PHE A 61 14.24 4.47 -3.48
C PHE A 61 15.71 4.72 -3.81
N GLN A 62 16.36 5.72 -3.21
CA GLN A 62 17.80 5.91 -3.36
C GLN A 62 18.59 4.76 -2.72
N LEU A 63 18.18 4.29 -1.54
CA LEU A 63 18.81 3.13 -0.88
C LEU A 63 18.62 1.86 -1.71
N VAL A 64 17.41 1.59 -2.21
CA VAL A 64 17.10 0.46 -3.10
C VAL A 64 17.96 0.50 -4.35
N LYS A 65 18.03 1.65 -5.05
CA LYS A 65 18.85 1.79 -6.27
C LYS A 65 20.34 1.57 -6.04
N LYS A 66 20.83 1.89 -4.84
CA LYS A 66 22.23 1.69 -4.45
C LYS A 66 22.50 0.30 -3.87
N GLY A 67 21.45 -0.44 -3.48
CA GLY A 67 21.60 -1.68 -2.71
C GLY A 67 22.20 -1.42 -1.32
N ASP A 68 21.96 -0.23 -0.76
CA ASP A 68 22.56 0.23 0.50
C ASP A 68 21.64 -0.14 1.68
N TYR A 69 22.05 -1.16 2.43
CA TYR A 69 21.42 -1.63 3.66
C TYR A 69 22.48 -2.23 4.59
N LYS A 70 22.15 -2.31 5.88
CA LYS A 70 23.06 -2.86 6.90
C LYS A 70 22.63 -4.25 7.27
N ILE A 71 23.59 -5.13 7.54
CA ILE A 71 23.35 -6.45 8.13
C ILE A 71 23.66 -6.37 9.63
N PRO A 72 22.66 -6.47 10.51
CA PRO A 72 22.87 -6.65 11.94
C PRO A 72 23.65 -7.93 12.28
N SER A 73 24.41 -7.91 13.37
CA SER A 73 25.24 -9.05 13.81
C SER A 73 24.45 -10.24 14.36
N ASN A 74 23.16 -10.08 14.64
CA ASN A 74 22.28 -11.13 15.17
C ASN A 74 21.66 -12.02 14.07
N ILE A 75 21.96 -11.77 12.80
CA ILE A 75 21.47 -12.59 11.68
C ILE A 75 22.43 -13.79 11.48
N PRO A 76 21.92 -15.04 11.42
CA PRO A 76 22.75 -16.20 11.13
C PRO A 76 23.50 -16.08 9.79
N PRO A 77 24.75 -16.58 9.69
CA PRO A 77 25.56 -16.45 8.47
C PRO A 77 24.87 -16.95 7.19
N GLU A 78 24.15 -18.07 7.27
CA GLU A 78 23.42 -18.66 6.14
C GLU A 78 22.25 -17.78 5.69
N ALA A 79 21.62 -17.07 6.62
CA ALA A 79 20.56 -16.12 6.32
C ALA A 79 21.14 -14.84 5.69
N VAL A 80 22.28 -14.35 6.18
CA VAL A 80 23.01 -13.22 5.57
C VAL A 80 23.36 -13.53 4.12
N ASP A 81 23.96 -14.70 3.87
CA ASP A 81 24.35 -15.15 2.54
C ASP A 81 23.14 -15.25 1.59
N LEU A 82 22.01 -15.80 2.06
CA LEU A 82 20.77 -15.86 1.28
C LEU A 82 20.23 -14.45 0.95
N ILE A 83 20.16 -13.57 1.96
CA ILE A 83 19.67 -12.19 1.79
C ILE A 83 20.52 -11.46 0.75
N GLN A 84 21.84 -11.54 0.83
CA GLN A 84 22.75 -10.88 -0.11
C GLN A 84 22.58 -11.40 -1.54
N LYS A 85 22.41 -12.72 -1.71
CA LYS A 85 22.17 -13.34 -3.02
C LYS A 85 20.80 -12.99 -3.61
N LEU A 86 19.77 -12.78 -2.79
CA LEU A 86 18.44 -12.36 -3.21
C LEU A 86 18.37 -10.84 -3.50
N LEU A 87 19.08 -10.03 -2.71
CA LEU A 87 19.16 -8.57 -2.86
C LEU A 87 20.29 -8.14 -3.81
N ASN A 88 20.56 -8.95 -4.85
CA ASN A 88 21.47 -8.57 -5.93
C ASN A 88 20.82 -7.50 -6.81
N LEU A 89 21.56 -6.44 -7.13
CA LEU A 89 21.10 -5.33 -7.97
C LEU A 89 20.81 -5.78 -9.41
N ASP A 90 21.59 -6.72 -9.94
CA ASP A 90 21.27 -7.33 -11.23
C ASP A 90 20.20 -8.41 -11.04
N PRO A 91 18.97 -8.22 -11.54
CA PRO A 91 17.89 -9.19 -11.38
C PRO A 91 18.25 -10.58 -11.94
N LYS A 92 19.12 -10.67 -12.95
CA LYS A 92 19.53 -11.94 -13.54
C LYS A 92 20.58 -12.69 -12.71
N GLN A 93 21.26 -12.00 -11.80
CA GLN A 93 22.25 -12.59 -10.89
C GLN A 93 21.64 -12.98 -9.55
N ARG A 94 20.38 -12.65 -9.29
CA ARG A 94 19.68 -13.09 -8.08
C ARG A 94 19.61 -14.61 -8.02
N LEU A 95 19.78 -15.16 -6.82
CA LEU A 95 19.59 -16.59 -6.60
C LEU A 95 18.12 -16.96 -6.86
N GLY A 96 17.90 -17.88 -7.79
CA GLY A 96 16.57 -18.28 -8.26
C GLY A 96 16.18 -17.72 -9.63
N ALA A 97 16.87 -16.69 -10.13
CA ALA A 97 16.56 -16.03 -11.40
C ALA A 97 17.31 -16.63 -12.60
N GLY A 98 18.32 -17.47 -12.34
CA GLY A 98 19.14 -18.10 -13.37
C GLY A 98 18.34 -19.06 -14.26
N LYS A 99 18.84 -19.28 -15.49
CA LYS A 99 18.31 -20.32 -16.38
C LYS A 99 18.44 -21.69 -15.71
N GLN A 100 17.54 -22.62 -16.02
CA GLN A 100 17.60 -23.98 -15.50
C GLN A 100 18.98 -24.61 -15.72
N GLY A 101 19.58 -25.16 -14.65
CA GLY A 101 20.93 -25.74 -14.66
C GLY A 101 22.07 -24.76 -14.43
N SER A 102 21.80 -23.46 -14.31
CA SER A 102 22.81 -22.47 -13.91
C SER A 102 23.02 -22.45 -12.40
N VAL A 103 24.15 -21.87 -11.97
CA VAL A 103 24.55 -21.77 -10.55
C VAL A 103 23.57 -20.99 -9.67
N ASN A 104 22.70 -20.18 -10.29
CA ASN A 104 21.71 -19.35 -9.60
C ASN A 104 20.28 -19.65 -10.06
N ASP A 105 20.01 -20.86 -10.55
CA ASP A 105 18.66 -21.27 -10.93
C ASP A 105 17.72 -21.45 -9.72
N TYR A 106 16.45 -21.72 -9.98
CA TYR A 106 15.45 -21.91 -8.91
C TYR A 106 15.74 -23.13 -8.01
N ARG A 107 16.45 -24.14 -8.51
CA ARG A 107 16.86 -25.29 -7.70
C ARG A 107 17.96 -24.89 -6.72
N ALA A 108 18.91 -24.06 -7.15
CA ALA A 108 19.94 -23.49 -6.28
C ALA A 108 19.36 -22.66 -5.13
N LEU A 109 18.25 -21.94 -5.36
CA LEU A 109 17.51 -21.27 -4.28
C LEU A 109 16.96 -22.26 -3.24
N LYS A 110 16.29 -23.32 -3.71
CA LYS A 110 15.70 -24.34 -2.82
C LYS A 110 16.74 -25.17 -2.07
N SER A 111 17.93 -25.36 -2.64
CA SER A 111 19.03 -26.10 -2.02
C SER A 111 19.95 -25.24 -1.15
N HIS A 112 19.65 -23.95 -1.00
CA HIS A 112 20.47 -23.04 -0.20
C HIS A 112 20.60 -23.55 1.26
N PRO A 113 21.79 -23.43 1.91
CA PRO A 113 22.01 -23.88 3.29
C PRO A 113 21.01 -23.33 4.31
N PHE A 114 20.49 -22.12 4.08
CA PHE A 114 19.42 -21.52 4.89
C PHE A 114 18.17 -22.41 5.00
N PHE A 115 17.84 -23.17 3.94
CA PHE A 115 16.70 -24.08 3.91
C PHE A 115 17.07 -25.53 4.25
N LYS A 116 18.22 -25.76 4.87
CA LYS A 116 18.65 -27.12 5.29
C LYS A 116 17.58 -27.75 6.18
N GLY A 117 17.16 -28.96 5.81
CA GLY A 117 16.13 -29.72 6.53
C GLY A 117 14.70 -29.51 6.04
N ILE A 118 14.45 -28.56 5.12
CA ILE A 118 13.13 -28.39 4.52
C ILE A 118 12.87 -29.51 3.49
N ASN A 119 11.77 -30.24 3.68
CA ASN A 119 11.23 -31.14 2.67
C ASN A 119 10.22 -30.37 1.81
N TRP A 120 10.67 -29.89 0.65
CA TRP A 120 9.85 -29.08 -0.25
C TRP A 120 8.62 -29.79 -0.83
N GLU A 121 8.63 -31.13 -0.90
CA GLU A 121 7.50 -31.92 -1.40
C GLU A 121 6.39 -32.05 -0.35
N LYS A 122 6.78 -32.13 0.93
CA LYS A 122 5.84 -32.28 2.06
C LYS A 122 5.47 -30.95 2.72
N LEU A 123 6.08 -29.83 2.31
CA LEU A 123 5.92 -28.53 2.96
C LEU A 123 4.46 -28.12 3.16
N PHE A 124 3.60 -28.33 2.15
CA PHE A 124 2.17 -27.98 2.24
C PHE A 124 1.35 -28.86 3.18
N SER A 125 1.91 -29.99 3.61
CA SER A 125 1.28 -30.95 4.54
C SER A 125 1.95 -30.93 5.92
N GLN A 126 2.96 -30.10 6.13
CA GLN A 126 3.61 -29.95 7.42
C GLN A 126 2.76 -29.08 8.35
N GLU A 127 2.79 -29.43 9.64
CA GLU A 127 2.20 -28.58 10.67
C GLU A 127 2.99 -27.27 10.77
N ALA A 128 2.27 -26.15 10.83
CA ALA A 128 2.89 -24.85 10.99
C ALA A 128 3.66 -24.77 12.33
N PRO A 129 4.82 -24.09 12.39
CA PRO A 129 5.55 -23.95 13.64
C PRO A 129 4.65 -23.37 14.74
N HIS A 130 4.65 -24.00 15.92
CA HIS A 130 3.93 -23.48 17.07
C HIS A 130 4.39 -22.06 17.39
N ARG A 131 3.49 -21.08 17.26
CA ARG A 131 3.72 -19.74 17.77
C ARG A 131 3.45 -19.77 19.28
N PRO A 132 4.45 -19.56 20.16
CA PRO A 132 4.14 -19.31 21.56
C PRO A 132 3.23 -18.09 21.61
N VAL A 133 2.02 -18.26 22.13
CA VAL A 133 1.04 -17.18 22.25
C VAL A 133 1.60 -16.15 23.22
N GLN A 134 2.14 -15.06 22.68
CA GLN A 134 2.44 -13.85 23.46
C GLN A 134 1.69 -12.66 22.88
N TYR A 135 0.36 -12.72 22.95
CA TYR A 135 -0.51 -11.54 23.06
C TYR A 135 -1.68 -11.96 23.95
N GLY A 136 -1.87 -11.26 25.07
CA GLY A 136 -2.88 -11.58 26.07
C GLY A 136 -4.27 -11.76 25.45
N ALA A 137 -4.92 -12.86 25.80
CA ALA A 137 -6.23 -13.30 25.34
C ALA A 137 -7.41 -12.39 25.76
N ASN A 138 -7.18 -11.10 26.06
CA ASN A 138 -8.20 -10.17 26.55
C ASN A 138 -8.71 -9.17 25.49
N ASN A 139 -8.28 -9.27 24.22
CA ASN A 139 -8.77 -8.36 23.16
C ASN A 139 -9.37 -9.08 21.92
N ILE A 140 -9.60 -10.39 21.98
CA ILE A 140 -10.19 -11.16 20.87
C ILE A 140 -11.72 -11.33 21.02
N SER A 141 -12.33 -10.82 22.10
CA SER A 141 -13.80 -10.82 22.29
C SER A 141 -14.53 -9.62 21.66
N LYS A 142 -13.91 -8.89 20.72
CA LYS A 142 -14.56 -7.76 20.00
C LYS A 142 -14.57 -7.90 18.48
N LEU A 143 -14.33 -9.09 17.94
CA LEU A 143 -14.49 -9.35 16.51
C LEU A 143 -15.44 -10.53 16.31
N GLY A 144 -16.71 -10.21 16.04
CA GLY A 144 -17.72 -11.16 15.60
C GLY A 144 -18.78 -11.46 16.64
N ASP A 145 -19.63 -10.47 16.92
CA ASP A 145 -21.09 -10.62 16.95
C ASP A 145 -21.71 -9.38 17.59
N SER A 146 -22.53 -8.70 16.81
CA SER A 146 -23.63 -7.91 17.35
C SER A 146 -24.53 -7.57 16.16
N ASP A 147 -25.53 -8.44 16.03
CA ASP A 147 -26.80 -8.15 15.40
C ASP A 147 -27.37 -6.81 15.88
N ASP A 148 -28.23 -6.26 15.02
CA ASP A 148 -29.05 -5.09 15.23
C ASP A 148 -29.66 -5.03 16.64
N ASP A 149 -29.43 -3.94 17.38
CA ASP A 149 -30.52 -3.39 18.19
C ASP A 149 -30.35 -1.90 18.49
N GLU A 150 -31.44 -1.19 18.18
CA GLU A 150 -31.68 0.20 18.50
C GLU A 150 -31.87 0.37 20.02
N ASN A 151 -31.04 1.19 20.66
CA ASN A 151 -31.56 2.37 21.37
C ASN A 151 -30.47 3.34 21.85
N GLN A 152 -30.72 4.60 21.51
CA GLN A 152 -30.03 5.80 21.93
C GLN A 152 -30.19 6.00 23.46
N THR A 153 -29.24 6.57 24.20
CA THR A 153 -29.18 8.03 24.31
C THR A 153 -27.86 8.56 24.90
N GLN A 154 -27.19 9.34 24.05
CA GLN A 154 -26.59 10.66 24.33
C GLN A 154 -25.47 10.80 25.37
N ASN A 155 -24.22 10.82 24.87
CA ASN A 155 -23.44 12.07 24.88
C ASN A 155 -22.30 12.04 23.84
N SER A 156 -22.65 11.99 22.55
CA SER A 156 -21.76 12.47 21.49
C SER A 156 -22.58 13.41 20.61
N GLY A 157 -22.03 14.58 20.33
CA GLY A 157 -22.71 15.72 19.69
C GLY A 157 -23.12 15.48 18.22
N TRP A 158 -24.08 14.59 18.00
CA TRP A 158 -24.70 14.25 16.72
C TRP A 158 -26.21 14.51 16.72
N GLY A 159 -26.63 15.62 17.34
CA GLY A 159 -28.01 16.14 17.26
C GLY A 159 -28.24 17.19 16.17
N ASN A 160 -27.33 17.33 15.19
CA ASN A 160 -27.48 18.33 14.12
C ASN A 160 -27.58 17.63 12.75
N PRO A 161 -28.74 17.63 12.08
CA PRO A 161 -28.94 17.00 10.77
C PRO A 161 -28.00 17.56 9.70
N ASN A 162 -27.40 18.74 9.91
CA ASN A 162 -26.40 19.33 9.02
C ASN A 162 -25.03 18.62 9.03
N LYS A 163 -24.76 17.70 9.96
CA LYS A 163 -23.48 16.95 10.01
C LYS A 163 -23.54 15.55 9.39
N LYS A 164 -24.70 15.06 8.97
CA LYS A 164 -24.81 13.71 8.37
C LYS A 164 -24.19 13.71 6.96
N PRO A 165 -23.25 12.79 6.64
CA PRO A 165 -22.68 12.72 5.31
C PRO A 165 -23.71 12.28 4.28
N ILE A 166 -23.75 12.98 3.14
CA ILE A 166 -24.59 12.61 1.98
C ILE A 166 -23.98 11.48 1.15
N LEU A 167 -22.67 11.28 1.28
CA LEU A 167 -21.95 10.18 0.66
C LEU A 167 -20.77 9.82 1.55
N GLN A 168 -20.61 8.51 1.81
CA GLN A 168 -19.46 7.98 2.53
C GLN A 168 -18.95 6.72 1.87
N GLY A 169 -17.65 6.45 1.99
CA GLY A 169 -17.08 5.23 1.45
C GLY A 169 -15.56 5.18 1.52
N ILE A 170 -15.03 3.97 1.36
CA ILE A 170 -13.59 3.74 1.31
C ILE A 170 -13.11 4.05 -0.10
N VAL A 171 -12.10 4.90 -0.23
CA VAL A 171 -11.42 5.16 -1.50
C VAL A 171 -9.91 5.18 -1.31
N SER A 172 -9.18 4.87 -2.37
CA SER A 172 -7.72 4.92 -2.37
C SER A 172 -7.25 6.29 -2.86
N LYS A 173 -6.70 7.11 -1.96
CA LYS A 173 -6.20 8.46 -2.27
C LYS A 173 -4.70 8.42 -2.57
N LYS A 174 -4.27 9.07 -3.66
CA LYS A 174 -2.85 9.25 -3.98
C LYS A 174 -2.18 10.14 -2.93
N VAL A 175 -1.09 9.65 -2.35
CA VAL A 175 -0.30 10.33 -1.30
C VAL A 175 1.15 10.57 -1.69
N GLY A 176 1.63 9.96 -2.76
CA GLY A 176 3.00 10.10 -3.27
C GLY A 176 3.09 9.87 -4.78
N PHE A 177 4.31 9.85 -5.31
CA PHE A 177 4.56 9.47 -6.70
C PHE A 177 4.26 7.97 -6.82
N PHE A 178 3.06 7.65 -7.32
CA PHE A 178 2.49 6.31 -7.51
C PHE A 178 1.88 5.58 -6.32
N ILE A 179 1.85 6.15 -5.11
CA ILE A 179 1.30 5.46 -3.93
C ILE A 179 -0.11 5.94 -3.59
N TYR A 180 -0.99 4.97 -3.34
CA TYR A 180 -2.36 5.17 -2.90
C TYR A 180 -2.59 4.51 -1.54
N LYS A 181 -3.28 5.19 -0.64
CA LYS A 181 -3.69 4.63 0.66
C LYS A 181 -5.21 4.68 0.80
N LYS A 182 -5.81 3.67 1.43
CA LYS A 182 -7.25 3.64 1.71
C LYS A 182 -7.62 4.78 2.68
N ARG A 183 -8.74 5.44 2.41
CA ARG A 183 -9.28 6.55 3.20
C ARG A 183 -10.77 6.35 3.33
N ASN A 184 -11.29 6.48 4.55
CA ASN A 184 -12.72 6.64 4.74
C ASN A 184 -13.07 8.10 4.40
N MET A 185 -13.84 8.32 3.33
CA MET A 185 -14.22 9.64 2.86
C MET A 185 -15.67 9.96 3.23
N LEU A 186 -15.91 11.18 3.70
CA LEU A 186 -17.22 11.70 4.07
C LEU A 186 -17.48 13.00 3.32
N LEU A 187 -18.59 13.06 2.59
CA LEU A 187 -19.07 14.26 1.92
C LEU A 187 -20.19 14.89 2.74
N LEU A 188 -19.94 16.08 3.29
CA LEU A 188 -20.87 16.84 4.12
C LEU A 188 -21.54 17.95 3.29
N PRO A 189 -22.86 18.13 3.42
CA PRO A 189 -23.58 19.14 2.65
C PRO A 189 -23.44 20.55 3.24
N ASN A 190 -23.31 20.69 4.57
CA ASN A 190 -23.38 21.98 5.27
C ASN A 190 -22.34 22.11 6.41
N PRO A 191 -21.27 22.92 6.23
CA PRO A 191 -20.84 23.52 4.97
C PRO A 191 -20.34 22.45 3.98
N PRO A 192 -20.48 22.68 2.65
CA PRO A 192 -19.97 21.77 1.62
C PRO A 192 -18.50 21.41 1.85
N THR A 193 -18.25 20.20 2.36
CA THR A 193 -16.93 19.80 2.83
C THR A 193 -16.69 18.33 2.57
N LEU A 194 -15.51 17.99 2.07
CA LEU A 194 -15.05 16.63 1.94
C LEU A 194 -13.99 16.33 2.98
N LEU A 195 -14.28 15.40 3.88
CA LEU A 195 -13.38 14.92 4.92
C LEU A 195 -12.83 13.55 4.55
N TYR A 196 -11.60 13.26 4.97
CA TYR A 196 -11.04 11.92 4.85
C TYR A 196 -10.22 11.52 6.07
N TYR A 197 -10.41 10.27 6.48
CA TYR A 197 -9.87 9.68 7.69
C TYR A 197 -9.00 8.46 7.38
N GLU A 198 -8.15 8.09 8.33
CA GLU A 198 -7.47 6.79 8.31
C GLU A 198 -8.48 5.66 8.44
N THR A 199 -8.23 4.53 7.78
CA THR A 199 -9.13 3.37 7.83
C THR A 199 -8.85 2.45 9.01
N ASP A 200 -7.67 2.56 9.63
CA ASP A 200 -7.18 1.61 10.63
C ASP A 200 -6.97 2.37 11.96
N GLY A 201 -7.60 1.94 13.05
CA GLY A 201 -7.48 2.55 14.39
C GLY A 201 -8.47 3.70 14.67
N ASP A 202 -8.04 4.70 15.46
CA ASP A 202 -8.85 5.76 16.10
C ASP A 202 -9.52 6.79 15.16
N GLN A 203 -9.84 6.45 13.91
CA GLN A 203 -10.45 7.35 12.91
C GLN A 203 -9.81 8.75 12.90
N LYS A 204 -8.48 8.82 12.78
CA LYS A 204 -7.76 10.09 12.76
C LYS A 204 -8.12 10.89 11.50
N LYS A 205 -8.55 12.16 11.66
CA LYS A 205 -8.80 13.08 10.53
C LYS A 205 -7.49 13.37 9.80
N LEU A 206 -7.40 12.97 8.54
CA LEU A 206 -6.20 13.15 7.72
C LEU A 206 -6.26 14.41 6.85
N GLY A 207 -7.46 14.87 6.51
CA GLY A 207 -7.63 16.14 5.82
C GLY A 207 -9.08 16.54 5.58
N GLU A 208 -9.19 17.76 5.08
CA GLU A 208 -10.43 18.48 4.86
C GLU A 208 -10.28 19.29 3.57
N ILE A 209 -11.30 19.25 2.72
CA ILE A 209 -11.41 20.05 1.50
C ILE A 209 -12.73 20.80 1.58
N LYS A 210 -12.65 22.11 1.72
CA LYS A 210 -13.83 22.98 1.59
C LYS A 210 -14.19 23.06 0.12
N LEU A 211 -15.43 22.71 -0.23
CA LEU A 211 -15.90 22.71 -1.61
C LEU A 211 -16.28 24.15 -1.98
N GLN A 212 -15.32 24.87 -2.55
CA GLN A 212 -15.47 26.25 -3.03
C GLN A 212 -15.53 26.26 -4.57
N LYS A 213 -15.86 27.41 -5.18
CA LYS A 213 -16.06 27.54 -6.64
C LYS A 213 -14.89 27.06 -7.50
N GLU A 214 -13.68 27.09 -6.96
CA GLU A 214 -12.45 26.69 -7.63
C GLU A 214 -12.28 25.17 -7.70
N ILE A 215 -13.01 24.43 -6.85
CA ILE A 215 -12.96 22.97 -6.79
C ILE A 215 -13.67 22.37 -7.99
N LYS A 216 -13.01 21.44 -8.67
CA LYS A 216 -13.61 20.68 -9.77
C LYS A 216 -13.29 19.20 -9.61
N ALA A 217 -14.34 18.37 -9.56
CA ALA A 217 -14.18 16.93 -9.63
C ALA A 217 -14.28 16.46 -11.09
N GLN A 218 -13.34 15.63 -11.52
CA GLN A 218 -13.28 15.10 -12.89
C GLN A 218 -13.11 13.58 -12.88
N LEU A 219 -13.95 12.90 -13.65
CA LEU A 219 -13.86 11.46 -13.85
C LEU A 219 -12.70 11.14 -14.81
N HIS A 220 -11.93 10.10 -14.52
CA HIS A 220 -10.88 9.60 -15.41
C HIS A 220 -11.23 8.24 -16.01
N ASP A 221 -11.81 7.36 -15.21
CA ASP A 221 -12.32 6.05 -15.61
C ASP A 221 -13.45 5.63 -14.64
N ASN A 222 -14.06 4.46 -14.87
CA ASN A 222 -15.19 3.98 -14.07
C ASN A 222 -14.89 3.84 -12.56
N ASN A 223 -13.61 3.83 -12.16
CA ASN A 223 -13.17 3.57 -10.79
C ASN A 223 -12.20 4.65 -10.25
N SER A 224 -12.01 5.75 -10.97
CA SER A 224 -11.04 6.78 -10.59
C SER A 224 -11.47 8.19 -10.99
N PHE A 225 -11.12 9.16 -10.14
CA PHE A 225 -11.45 10.56 -10.32
C PHE A 225 -10.40 11.46 -9.68
N THR A 226 -10.42 12.74 -10.06
CA THR A 226 -9.60 13.78 -9.46
C THR A 226 -10.43 14.89 -8.85
N ILE A 227 -9.84 15.59 -7.88
CA ILE A 227 -10.37 16.85 -7.35
C ILE A 227 -9.27 17.90 -7.53
N GLY A 228 -9.47 18.79 -8.50
CA GLY A 228 -8.62 19.96 -8.76
C GLY A 228 -9.03 21.17 -7.93
N GLY A 229 -8.20 22.21 -7.93
CA GLY A 229 -8.51 23.48 -7.25
C GLY A 229 -8.20 23.53 -5.75
N VAL A 230 -7.64 22.46 -5.17
CA VAL A 230 -7.41 22.38 -3.72
C VAL A 230 -6.22 23.27 -3.34
N SER A 231 -6.48 24.34 -2.59
CA SER A 231 -5.42 25.19 -2.06
C SER A 231 -4.70 24.51 -0.88
N LYS A 232 -3.39 24.32 -1.01
CA LYS A 232 -2.55 23.79 0.08
C LYS A 232 -1.22 24.52 0.12
N LYS A 233 -0.96 25.25 1.21
CA LYS A 233 0.24 26.09 1.41
C LYS A 233 0.46 27.09 0.26
N GLY A 234 -0.62 27.78 -0.15
CA GLY A 234 -0.57 28.80 -1.21
C GLY A 234 -0.39 28.28 -2.64
N LYS A 235 -0.46 26.96 -2.85
CA LYS A 235 -0.41 26.34 -4.19
C LYS A 235 -1.68 25.55 -4.47
N THR A 236 -2.21 25.70 -5.67
CA THR A 236 -3.31 24.88 -6.18
C THR A 236 -2.80 23.47 -6.47
N LYS A 237 -3.53 22.45 -6.02
CA LYS A 237 -3.20 21.04 -6.22
C LYS A 237 -4.38 20.26 -6.75
N THR A 238 -4.05 19.21 -7.49
CA THR A 238 -5.00 18.17 -7.91
C THR A 238 -4.77 16.92 -7.07
N LEU A 239 -5.83 16.43 -6.44
CA LEU A 239 -5.85 15.18 -5.68
C LEU A 239 -6.41 14.06 -6.55
N TYR A 240 -5.85 12.86 -6.44
CA TYR A 240 -6.21 11.70 -7.25
C TYR A 240 -6.77 10.60 -6.36
N PHE A 241 -7.87 9.97 -6.80
CA PHE A 241 -8.58 8.92 -6.08
C PHE A 241 -8.86 7.73 -7.00
N LYS A 242 -8.81 6.50 -6.45
CA LYS A 242 -9.02 5.22 -7.14
C LYS A 242 -9.81 4.25 -6.26
N GLY A 243 -10.37 3.19 -6.84
CA GLY A 243 -11.07 2.15 -6.08
C GLY A 243 -12.35 2.67 -5.44
N ALA A 244 -12.98 3.68 -6.07
CA ALA A 244 -14.29 4.14 -5.69
C ALA A 244 -15.30 3.37 -6.53
N GLU A 245 -15.95 2.37 -5.93
CA GLU A 245 -16.94 1.51 -6.62
C GLU A 245 -18.01 2.32 -7.38
N ASN A 246 -18.22 3.58 -7.00
CA ASN A 246 -19.06 4.56 -7.70
C ASN A 246 -18.33 5.89 -7.95
N ALA A 247 -17.21 5.90 -8.66
CA ALA A 247 -16.44 7.11 -8.97
C ALA A 247 -17.29 8.22 -9.63
N THR A 248 -18.19 7.84 -10.53
CA THR A 248 -19.16 8.76 -11.15
C THR A 248 -20.05 9.45 -10.11
N LEU A 249 -20.56 8.70 -9.13
CA LEU A 249 -21.41 9.25 -8.06
C LEU A 249 -20.65 10.26 -7.20
N TRP A 250 -19.39 9.97 -6.86
CA TRP A 250 -18.53 10.91 -6.14
C TRP A 250 -18.34 12.22 -6.92
N VAL A 251 -18.01 12.13 -8.21
CA VAL A 251 -17.80 13.30 -9.06
C VAL A 251 -19.07 14.14 -9.16
N THR A 252 -20.22 13.53 -9.42
CA THR A 252 -21.50 14.23 -9.52
C THR A 252 -21.83 14.94 -8.21
N LYS A 253 -21.84 14.23 -7.08
CA LYS A 253 -22.23 14.82 -5.79
C LYS A 253 -21.29 15.92 -5.32
N ILE A 254 -19.99 15.81 -5.60
CA ILE A 254 -19.03 16.88 -5.28
C ILE A 254 -19.33 18.12 -6.12
N ASN A 255 -19.51 17.97 -7.44
CA ASN A 255 -19.77 19.10 -8.33
C ASN A 255 -21.13 19.76 -8.04
N ASP A 256 -22.18 18.97 -7.73
CA ASP A 256 -23.48 19.47 -7.31
C ASP A 256 -23.33 20.39 -6.08
N LEU A 257 -22.57 19.95 -5.07
CA LEU A 257 -22.31 20.75 -3.87
C LEU A 257 -21.42 21.96 -4.12
N VAL A 258 -20.50 21.93 -5.09
CA VAL A 258 -19.73 23.12 -5.46
C VAL A 258 -20.64 24.17 -6.08
N GLN A 259 -21.65 23.77 -6.88
CA GLN A 259 -22.59 24.70 -7.51
C GLN A 259 -23.51 25.40 -6.50
N THR A 260 -23.75 24.83 -5.32
CA THR A 260 -24.55 25.47 -4.27
C THR A 260 -23.79 26.57 -3.52
N VAL A 261 -22.47 26.67 -3.69
CA VAL A 261 -21.64 27.70 -3.06
C VAL A 261 -21.65 28.97 -3.93
N GLN A 262 -22.47 29.94 -3.51
CA GLN A 262 -22.61 31.27 -4.13
C GLN A 262 -21.36 32.14 -4.02
#